data_AF-A0A1I7HKK6-F1
#
_entry.id   AF-A0A1I7HKK6-F1
#
_cell.length_a   1.000
_cell.length_b   1.000
_cell.length_c   1.000
_cell.angle_alpha   90.00
_cell.angle_beta   90.00
_cell.angle_gamma   90.00
#
_symmetry.space_group_name_H-M   'P 1'
#
loop_
_entity.id
_entity.type
_entity.pdbx_description
1 polymer ?
#
loop_
_entity_poly.entity_id
_entity_poly.type
_entity_poly.pdbx_seq_one_letter_code
_entity_poly.pdbx_strand_id
1 'polypeptide(L)'
;MKGKGINKNDVDNFERLSGQLIGIYEEISLLSKKAPNDAVNKFKLKFINKLVTDSNQFLSDKYRPFDDFFIFEEDEIPQNSDVVFIVSQYLQSFEKLRSDNIILKGGSWHWKLLGNMGDNTDENGFVYIRTTKPKRLLD
;
A
#
# COMPACT_ATOMS: atom_id res chain seq x y z
N MET A 1 7.37 -9.22 11.03
CA MET A 1 8.41 -9.78 10.13
C MET A 1 9.81 -9.26 10.52
N LYS A 2 10.59 -10.02 11.30
CA LYS A 2 12.05 -9.82 11.41
C LYS A 2 12.71 -10.74 10.37
N GLY A 3 13.35 -10.18 9.33
CA GLY A 3 14.37 -10.90 8.56
C GLY A 3 14.02 -11.53 7.19
N LYS A 4 12.87 -11.27 6.57
CA LYS A 4 12.62 -11.74 5.18
C LYS A 4 12.70 -10.54 4.23
N GLY A 5 13.66 -10.54 3.30
CA GLY A 5 13.76 -9.52 2.26
C GLY A 5 12.60 -9.62 1.26
N ILE A 6 12.25 -8.50 0.63
CA ILE A 6 11.17 -8.42 -0.35
C ILE A 6 11.58 -9.17 -1.64
N ASN A 7 10.65 -9.88 -2.28
CA ASN A 7 10.88 -10.57 -3.56
C ASN A 7 9.97 -10.02 -4.67
N LYS A 8 10.05 -10.58 -5.89
CA LYS A 8 9.24 -10.14 -7.04
C LYS A 8 7.73 -10.23 -6.79
N ASN A 9 7.24 -11.32 -6.21
CA ASN A 9 5.81 -11.48 -5.91
C ASN A 9 5.31 -10.45 -4.90
N ASP A 10 6.16 -10.05 -3.96
CA ASP A 10 5.82 -9.00 -3.00
C ASP A 10 5.69 -7.64 -3.69
N VAL A 11 6.54 -7.34 -4.69
CA VAL A 11 6.39 -6.12 -5.52
C VAL A 11 5.13 -6.19 -6.38
N ASP A 12 4.82 -7.33 -6.99
CA ASP A 12 3.58 -7.47 -7.78
C ASP A 12 2.33 -7.25 -6.91
N ASN A 13 2.34 -7.80 -5.69
CA ASN A 13 1.28 -7.56 -4.71
C ASN A 13 1.23 -6.09 -4.26
N PHE A 14 2.38 -5.46 -4.06
CA PHE A 14 2.48 -4.04 -3.74
C PHE A 14 1.83 -3.19 -4.82
N GLU A 15 2.22 -3.36 -6.10
CA GLU A 15 1.71 -2.55 -7.22
C GLU A 15 0.20 -2.74 -7.39
N ARG A 16 -0.28 -3.99 -7.28
CA ARG A 16 -1.72 -4.28 -7.34
C ARG A 16 -2.50 -3.61 -6.21
N LEU A 17 -2.09 -3.82 -4.96
CA LEU A 17 -2.83 -3.32 -3.79
C LEU A 17 -2.77 -1.79 -3.71
N SER A 18 -1.59 -1.20 -3.91
CA SER A 18 -1.42 0.26 -3.88
C SER A 18 -2.19 0.93 -5.02
N GLY A 19 -2.17 0.37 -6.23
CA GLY A 19 -2.96 0.86 -7.36
C GLY A 19 -4.47 0.84 -7.07
N GLN A 20 -4.98 -0.25 -6.50
CA GLN A 20 -6.38 -0.36 -6.08
C GLN A 20 -6.73 0.65 -4.98
N LEU A 21 -5.86 0.85 -3.99
CA LEU A 21 -6.05 1.82 -2.92
C LEU A 21 -6.09 3.25 -3.46
N ILE A 22 -5.25 3.59 -4.44
CA ILE A 22 -5.24 4.90 -5.10
C ILE A 22 -6.58 5.13 -5.81
N GLY A 23 -7.06 4.15 -6.59
CA GLY A 23 -8.35 4.28 -7.28
C GLY A 23 -9.53 4.50 -6.32
N ILE A 24 -9.58 3.73 -5.22
CA ILE A 24 -10.61 3.91 -4.18
C ILE A 24 -10.47 5.29 -3.52
N TYR A 25 -9.25 5.69 -3.16
CA TYR A 25 -9.00 6.98 -2.54
C TYR A 25 -9.47 8.14 -3.43
N GLU A 26 -9.17 8.10 -4.73
CA GLU A 26 -9.58 9.14 -5.68
C GLU A 26 -11.10 9.20 -5.81
N GLU A 27 -11.76 8.05 -5.99
CA GLU A 27 -13.22 7.98 -6.13
C GLU A 27 -13.94 8.50 -4.87
N ILE A 28 -13.58 7.98 -3.69
CA ILE A 28 -14.21 8.37 -2.43
C ILE A 28 -13.84 9.83 -2.08
N SER A 29 -12.63 10.30 -2.41
CA SER A 29 -12.27 11.71 -2.23
C SER A 29 -13.18 12.65 -3.03
N LEU A 30 -13.56 12.28 -4.25
CA LEU A 30 -14.50 13.06 -5.05
C LEU A 30 -15.91 13.10 -4.42
N LEU A 31 -16.37 11.98 -3.85
CA LEU A 31 -17.63 11.91 -3.12
C LEU A 31 -17.58 12.73 -1.83
N SER A 32 -16.51 12.55 -1.04
CA SER A 32 -16.31 13.25 0.23
C SER A 32 -16.21 14.76 0.07
N LYS A 33 -15.68 15.28 -1.04
CA LYS A 33 -15.68 16.72 -1.32
C LYS A 33 -17.09 17.30 -1.47
N LYS A 34 -18.04 16.51 -1.95
CA LYS A 34 -19.43 16.94 -2.19
C LYS A 34 -20.32 16.65 -0.99
N ALA A 35 -20.12 15.49 -0.37
CA ALA A 35 -20.96 14.98 0.70
C ALA A 35 -20.10 14.17 1.69
N PRO A 36 -19.31 14.85 2.54
CA PRO A 36 -18.37 14.18 3.45
C PRO A 36 -19.09 13.29 4.47
N ASN A 37 -20.24 13.75 4.97
CA ASN A 37 -21.00 13.10 6.04
C ASN A 37 -22.00 12.04 5.53
N ASP A 38 -22.10 11.85 4.21
CA ASP A 38 -22.98 10.83 3.63
C ASP A 38 -22.41 9.44 3.87
N ALA A 39 -23.29 8.50 4.21
CA ALA A 39 -22.95 7.11 4.40
C ALA A 39 -22.40 6.50 3.09
N VAL A 40 -21.32 5.72 3.21
CA VAL A 40 -20.75 5.01 2.06
C VAL A 40 -21.71 3.93 1.57
N ASN A 41 -21.80 3.78 0.25
CA ASN A 41 -22.59 2.73 -0.35
C ASN A 41 -22.11 1.32 0.12
N LYS A 42 -23.03 0.51 0.67
CA LYS A 42 -22.72 -0.83 1.20
C LYS A 42 -22.03 -1.77 0.20
N PHE A 43 -22.38 -1.70 -1.09
CA PHE A 43 -21.72 -2.52 -2.11
C PHE A 43 -20.24 -2.12 -2.25
N LYS A 44 -19.92 -0.82 -2.27
CA LYS A 44 -18.53 -0.33 -2.31
C LYS A 44 -17.76 -0.67 -1.04
N LEU A 45 -18.40 -0.55 0.13
CA LEU A 45 -17.81 -0.86 1.42
C LEU A 45 -17.23 -2.28 1.49
N LYS A 46 -17.90 -3.26 0.88
CA LYS A 46 -17.39 -4.66 0.81
C LYS A 46 -16.02 -4.76 0.12
N PHE A 47 -15.84 -4.04 -0.99
CA PHE A 47 -14.56 -4.04 -1.71
C PHE A 47 -13.50 -3.24 -0.97
N ILE A 48 -13.89 -2.13 -0.34
CA ILE A 48 -13.00 -1.36 0.54
C ILE A 48 -12.50 -2.25 1.69
N ASN A 49 -13.39 -2.94 2.40
CA ASN A 49 -13.04 -3.84 3.50
C ASN A 49 -12.15 -5.01 3.04
N LYS A 50 -12.44 -5.60 1.88
CA LYS A 50 -11.55 -6.61 1.29
C LYS A 50 -10.15 -6.04 1.05
N LEU A 51 -10.05 -4.85 0.48
CA LEU A 51 -8.75 -4.25 0.17
C LEU A 51 -7.97 -3.85 1.43
N VAL A 52 -8.66 -3.34 2.46
CA VAL A 52 -8.09 -3.05 3.78
C VAL A 52 -7.56 -4.35 4.40
N THR A 53 -8.33 -5.44 4.34
CA THR A 53 -7.91 -6.75 4.88
C THR A 53 -6.66 -7.27 4.16
N ASP A 54 -6.67 -7.28 2.83
CA ASP A 54 -5.53 -7.72 2.02
C ASP A 54 -4.29 -6.83 2.29
N SER A 55 -4.51 -5.53 2.50
CA SER A 55 -3.46 -4.57 2.85
C SER A 55 -2.87 -4.80 4.24
N ASN A 56 -3.71 -5.09 5.24
CA ASN A 56 -3.27 -5.43 6.59
C ASN A 56 -2.38 -6.67 6.61
N GLN A 57 -2.77 -7.70 5.86
CA GLN A 57 -1.98 -8.92 5.71
C GLN A 57 -0.62 -8.62 5.03
N PHE A 58 -0.63 -7.82 3.97
CA PHE A 58 0.59 -7.50 3.22
C PHE A 58 1.56 -6.60 4.01
N LEU A 59 1.06 -5.54 4.64
CA LEU A 59 1.86 -4.58 5.39
C LEU A 59 2.46 -5.21 6.66
N SER A 60 1.77 -6.19 7.25
CA SER A 60 2.11 -6.79 8.54
C SER A 60 2.23 -5.75 9.67
N ASP A 61 2.49 -6.18 10.90
CA ASP A 61 2.59 -5.27 12.06
C ASP A 61 3.60 -4.13 11.88
N LYS A 62 4.61 -4.28 11.01
CA LYS A 62 5.64 -3.25 10.82
C LYS A 62 5.10 -1.99 10.13
N TYR A 63 4.20 -2.15 9.16
CA TYR A 63 3.77 -1.05 8.30
C TYR A 63 2.27 -0.78 8.37
N ARG A 64 1.48 -1.54 9.15
CA ARG A 64 0.07 -1.20 9.36
C ARG A 64 -0.07 0.22 9.93
N PRO A 65 -1.03 1.02 9.43
CA PRO A 65 -1.22 2.39 9.91
C PRO A 65 -1.79 2.44 11.34
N PHE A 66 -2.62 1.45 11.68
CA PHE A 66 -3.28 1.32 12.98
C PHE A 66 -3.29 -0.15 13.38
N ASP A 67 -2.91 -0.45 14.62
CA ASP A 67 -2.81 -1.83 15.11
C ASP A 67 -4.17 -2.45 15.43
N ASP A 68 -5.16 -1.60 15.72
CA ASP A 68 -6.51 -1.92 16.19
C ASP A 68 -7.60 -1.77 15.12
N PHE A 69 -7.26 -1.31 13.91
CA PHE A 69 -8.20 -1.20 12.80
C PHE A 69 -8.04 -2.33 11.79
N PHE A 70 -9.10 -3.14 11.61
CA PHE A 70 -9.09 -4.28 10.70
C PHE A 70 -9.96 -4.08 9.47
N ILE A 71 -11.17 -3.56 9.64
CA ILE A 71 -12.16 -3.25 8.61
C ILE A 71 -13.09 -2.14 9.12
N PHE A 72 -13.90 -1.54 8.25
CA PHE A 72 -15.05 -0.76 8.66
C PHE A 72 -16.22 -1.69 9.01
N GLU A 73 -16.90 -1.41 10.11
CA GLU A 73 -18.08 -2.18 10.52
C GLU A 73 -19.24 -1.96 9.52
N GLU A 74 -19.87 -3.05 9.08
CA GLU A 74 -20.96 -2.96 8.08
C GLU A 74 -22.29 -2.48 8.67
N ASP A 75 -22.47 -2.65 9.99
CA ASP A 75 -23.64 -2.20 10.74
C ASP A 75 -23.54 -0.70 11.08
N GLU A 76 -22.32 -0.21 11.31
CA GLU A 76 -21.99 1.20 11.51
C GLU A 76 -21.33 1.76 10.24
N ILE A 77 -22.15 1.95 9.21
CA ILE A 77 -21.66 2.38 7.89
C ILE A 77 -20.85 3.68 8.02
N PRO A 78 -19.58 3.70 7.58
CA PRO A 78 -18.74 4.88 7.69
C PRO A 78 -19.23 5.99 6.75
N GLN A 79 -18.82 7.21 7.04
CA GLN A 79 -19.01 8.34 6.14
C GLN A 79 -17.94 8.36 5.05
N ASN A 80 -18.20 9.06 3.94
CA ASN A 80 -17.21 9.22 2.88
C ASN A 80 -15.89 9.81 3.42
N SER A 81 -15.95 10.76 4.34
CA SER A 81 -14.74 11.35 4.96
C SER A 81 -13.93 10.35 5.78
N ASP A 82 -14.60 9.42 6.46
CA ASP A 82 -13.92 8.39 7.27
C ASP A 82 -13.14 7.42 6.38
N VAL A 83 -13.75 7.02 5.26
CA VAL A 83 -13.09 6.17 4.27
C VAL A 83 -11.88 6.87 3.66
N VAL A 84 -12.02 8.14 3.28
CA VAL A 84 -10.88 8.94 2.76
C VAL A 84 -9.76 9.00 3.80
N PHE A 85 -10.09 9.29 5.06
CA PHE A 85 -9.13 9.38 6.14
C PHE A 85 -8.32 8.09 6.28
N ILE A 86 -8.99 6.95 6.46
CA ILE A 86 -8.33 5.65 6.67
C ILE A 86 -7.54 5.23 5.43
N VAL A 87 -8.13 5.25 4.23
CA VAL A 87 -7.45 4.80 3.00
C VAL A 87 -6.20 5.65 2.73
N SER A 88 -6.23 6.95 3.05
CA SER A 88 -5.04 7.79 2.94
C SER A 88 -3.88 7.33 3.83
N GLN A 89 -4.15 6.78 5.03
CA GLN A 89 -3.11 6.25 5.91
C GLN A 89 -2.51 4.96 5.34
N TYR A 90 -3.32 4.07 4.79
CA TYR A 90 -2.82 2.89 4.08
C TYR A 90 -1.92 3.28 2.91
N LEU A 91 -2.29 4.27 2.10
CA LEU A 91 -1.43 4.76 1.01
C LEU A 91 -0.06 5.26 1.51
N GLN A 92 -0.03 5.91 2.66
CA GLN A 92 1.22 6.34 3.29
C GLN A 92 2.05 5.17 3.79
N SER A 93 1.42 4.16 4.39
CA SER A 93 2.06 2.92 4.82
C SER A 93 2.69 2.15 3.67
N PHE A 94 1.99 2.03 2.53
CA PHE A 94 2.56 1.44 1.32
C PHE A 94 3.77 2.24 0.84
N GLU A 95 3.67 3.57 0.76
CA GLU A 95 4.82 4.39 0.35
C GLU A 95 6.00 4.27 1.32
N LYS A 96 5.76 4.11 2.62
CA LYS A 96 6.82 3.84 3.61
C LYS A 96 7.48 2.49 3.39
N LEU A 97 6.68 1.43 3.19
CA LEU A 97 7.19 0.09 2.87
C LEU A 97 8.08 0.15 1.62
N ARG A 98 7.62 0.81 0.57
CA ARG A 98 8.41 0.98 -0.66
C ARG A 98 9.70 1.74 -0.41
N SER A 99 9.61 2.89 0.24
CA SER A 99 10.77 3.75 0.53
C SER A 99 11.86 3.01 1.30
N ASP A 100 11.48 2.13 2.23
CA ASP A 100 12.42 1.32 3.01
C ASP A 100 13.07 0.17 2.23
N ASN A 101 12.53 -0.18 1.06
CA ASN A 101 12.95 -1.33 0.27
C ASN A 101 13.48 -0.94 -1.12
N ILE A 102 13.72 0.35 -1.35
CA ILE A 102 14.33 0.84 -2.59
C ILE A 102 15.66 1.52 -2.32
N ILE A 103 16.53 1.54 -3.33
CA ILE A 103 17.85 2.16 -3.28
C ILE A 103 18.10 3.03 -4.51
N LEU A 104 18.96 4.03 -4.38
CA LEU A 104 19.47 4.79 -5.51
C LEU A 104 20.69 4.06 -6.10
N LYS A 105 20.57 3.62 -7.37
CA LYS A 105 21.65 2.94 -8.10
C LYS A 105 21.77 3.53 -9.49
N GLY A 106 22.96 4.04 -9.84
CA GLY A 106 23.21 4.65 -11.15
C GLY A 106 22.26 5.82 -11.47
N GLY A 107 21.91 6.64 -10.47
CA GLY A 107 21.01 7.78 -10.65
C GLY A 107 19.52 7.42 -10.83
N SER A 108 19.14 6.14 -10.73
CA SER A 108 17.74 5.70 -10.76
C SER A 108 17.38 4.91 -9.50
N TRP A 109 16.13 5.04 -9.08
CA TRP A 109 15.60 4.28 -7.94
C TRP A 109 15.23 2.86 -8.36
N HIS A 110 15.59 1.90 -7.53
CA HIS A 110 15.31 0.49 -7.76
C HIS A 110 14.81 -0.16 -6.48
N TRP A 111 13.80 -1.01 -6.59
CA TRP A 111 13.53 -2.03 -5.58
C TRP A 111 14.75 -2.93 -5.43
N LYS A 112 15.14 -3.22 -4.18
CA LYS A 112 16.18 -4.19 -3.86
C LYS A 112 15.51 -5.49 -3.42
N LEU A 113 15.50 -6.48 -4.31
CA LEU A 113 14.75 -7.73 -4.12
C LEU A 113 15.66 -8.91 -3.87
N LEU A 114 15.27 -9.85 -3.02
CA LEU A 114 15.88 -11.17 -2.99
C LEU A 114 15.56 -11.90 -4.29
N GLY A 115 16.60 -12.42 -4.95
CA GLY A 115 16.44 -13.22 -6.16
C GLY A 115 15.83 -14.59 -5.86
N ASN A 116 15.08 -15.09 -6.82
CA ASN A 116 14.56 -16.45 -6.83
C ASN A 116 15.50 -17.40 -7.61
N MET A 117 15.25 -18.70 -7.53
CA MET A 117 15.98 -19.68 -8.34
C MET A 117 15.87 -19.35 -9.83
N GLY A 118 17.00 -19.19 -10.50
CA GLY A 118 17.07 -18.83 -11.92
C GLY A 118 17.10 -17.33 -12.21
N ASP A 119 17.02 -16.47 -11.20
CA ASP A 119 17.22 -15.03 -11.38
C ASP A 119 18.70 -14.70 -11.59
N ASN A 120 18.97 -13.73 -12.46
CA ASN A 120 20.28 -13.10 -12.58
C ASN A 120 20.48 -12.13 -11.40
N THR A 121 21.10 -12.63 -10.32
CA THR A 121 21.37 -11.85 -9.11
C THR A 121 22.76 -11.21 -9.13
N ASP A 122 22.97 -10.20 -8.29
CA ASP A 122 24.31 -9.76 -7.93
C ASP A 122 25.03 -10.77 -7.01
N GLU A 123 26.27 -10.45 -6.63
CA GLU A 123 27.12 -11.26 -5.73
C GLU A 123 26.48 -11.53 -4.35
N ASN A 124 25.49 -10.72 -3.96
CA ASN A 124 24.78 -10.81 -2.69
C ASN A 124 23.38 -11.44 -2.85
N GLY A 125 23.03 -11.95 -4.04
CA GLY A 125 21.75 -12.59 -4.29
C GLY A 125 20.58 -11.64 -4.54
N PHE A 126 20.83 -10.37 -4.86
CA PHE A 126 19.76 -9.38 -5.10
C PHE A 126 19.45 -9.15 -6.59
N VAL A 127 18.18 -8.88 -6.87
CA VAL A 127 17.64 -8.39 -8.15
C VAL A 127 17.19 -6.95 -7.97
N TYR A 128 17.33 -6.14 -9.02
CA TYR A 128 16.96 -4.73 -9.00
C TYR A 128 15.88 -4.44 -10.04
N ILE A 129 14.74 -3.91 -9.61
CA ILE A 129 13.65 -3.50 -10.50
C ILE A 129 13.48 -1.99 -10.39
N ARG A 130 13.53 -1.28 -11.51
CA ARG A 130 13.42 0.18 -11.54
C ARG A 130 12.06 0.64 -11.00
N THR A 131 12.07 1.73 -10.23
CA THR A 131 10.87 2.36 -9.67
C THR A 131 11.03 3.89 -9.64
N THR A 132 10.02 4.59 -9.15
CA THR A 132 9.99 6.05 -9.05
C THR A 132 10.70 6.56 -7.79
N LYS A 133 11.06 7.85 -7.77
CA LYS A 133 11.60 8.52 -6.56
C LYS A 133 10.58 8.41 -5.40
N PRO A 134 11.02 8.15 -4.16
CA PRO A 134 10.18 8.28 -2.97
C PRO A 134 9.48 9.63 -2.90
N LYS A 135 8.17 9.62 -2.66
CA LYS A 135 7.34 10.84 -2.63
C LYS A 135 7.75 11.81 -1.52
N ARG A 136 8.40 11.32 -0.45
CA ARG A 136 8.72 12.09 0.76
C ARG A 136 10.22 12.26 1.02
N LEU A 137 11.09 11.96 0.04
CA LEU A 137 12.50 12.33 0.16
C LEU A 137 12.63 13.85 0.00
N LEU A 138 13.06 14.50 1.08
CA LEU A 138 13.60 15.86 1.04
C LEU A 138 15.07 15.74 0.58
N ASP A 139 15.42 16.53 -0.44
CA ASP A 139 16.79 16.65 -0.95
C ASP A 139 17.71 17.37 0.05
#